data_AF-A0A7V8J246-F1
#
_entry.id   AF-A0A7V8J246-F1
#
_cell.length_a   1.000
_cell.length_b   1.000
_cell.length_c   1.000
_cell.angle_alpha   90.00
_cell.angle_beta   90.00
_cell.angle_gamma   90.00
#
_symmetry.space_group_name_H-M   'P 1'
#
loop_
_entity.id
_entity.type
_entity.pdbx_description
1 polymer ?
#
loop_
_entity_poly.entity_id
_entity_poly.type
_entity_poly.pdbx_seq_one_letter_code
_entity_poly.pdbx_strand_id
1 'polypeptide(L)'
;MQTVTIRKLNQATQEICAIRLVGGFDSERKHYPALPQLRFDNKYHLQGIAERAESGCVNSLSLLRRWVICSLVFAKDLVFDGAKYEFDIQSFSEPSSLDYLAWEVMAQVLDQ
;
A
#
# COMPACT_ATOMS: atom_id res chain seq x y z
N MET A 1 -23.23 8.38 -1.44
CA MET A 1 -21.83 7.93 -1.30
C MET A 1 -21.79 6.94 -0.16
N GLN A 2 -21.50 5.67 -0.47
CA GLN A 2 -21.41 4.60 0.53
C GLN A 2 -20.04 4.67 1.21
N THR A 3 -19.98 4.46 2.52
CA THR A 3 -18.71 4.34 3.27
C THR A 3 -18.47 2.88 3.64
N VAL A 4 -17.27 2.38 3.36
CA VAL A 4 -16.81 1.03 3.66
C VAL A 4 -15.61 1.13 4.60
N THR A 5 -15.75 0.61 5.80
CA THR A 5 -14.63 0.58 6.76
C THR A 5 -13.80 -0.69 6.56
N ILE A 6 -12.56 -0.53 6.13
CA ILE A 6 -11.60 -1.61 5.96
C ILE A 6 -10.97 -1.92 7.31
N ARG A 7 -11.43 -3.01 7.93
CA ARG A 7 -10.90 -3.53 9.20
C ARG A 7 -9.92 -4.69 9.02
N LYS A 8 -9.99 -5.38 7.89
CA LYS A 8 -9.14 -6.54 7.53
C LYS A 8 -8.75 -6.49 6.06
N LEU A 9 -7.58 -7.04 5.76
CA LEU A 9 -7.11 -7.28 4.39
C LEU A 9 -7.61 -8.63 3.89
N ASN A 10 -8.61 -8.59 3.01
CA ASN A 10 -8.92 -9.68 2.09
C ASN A 10 -8.47 -9.25 0.69
N GLN A 11 -8.60 -10.13 -0.30
CA GLN A 11 -8.15 -9.85 -1.66
C GLN A 11 -8.73 -8.53 -2.21
N ALA A 12 -10.03 -8.30 -2.06
CA ALA A 12 -10.67 -7.07 -2.54
C ALA A 12 -10.17 -5.81 -1.81
N THR A 13 -9.98 -5.87 -0.49
CA THR A 13 -9.49 -4.70 0.26
C THR A 13 -7.98 -4.49 0.10
N GLN A 14 -7.21 -5.53 -0.26
CA GLN A 14 -5.81 -5.41 -0.62
C GLN A 14 -5.61 -4.59 -1.89
N GLU A 15 -6.41 -4.82 -2.93
CA GLU A 15 -6.34 -4.03 -4.16
C GLU A 15 -6.62 -2.54 -3.89
N ILE A 16 -7.67 -2.23 -3.12
CA ILE A 16 -7.98 -0.85 -2.73
C ILE A 16 -6.85 -0.21 -1.91
N CYS A 17 -6.25 -0.96 -0.98
CA CYS A 17 -5.09 -0.49 -0.22
C CYS A 17 -3.87 -0.28 -1.13
N ALA A 18 -3.63 -1.18 -2.09
CA ALA A 18 -2.54 -1.06 -3.04
C ALA A 18 -2.72 0.18 -3.92
N ILE A 19 -3.89 0.39 -4.51
CA ILE A 19 -4.21 1.60 -5.29
C ILE A 19 -3.98 2.86 -4.45
N ARG A 20 -4.34 2.84 -3.16
CA ARG A 20 -4.07 3.97 -2.29
C ARG A 20 -2.57 4.25 -2.10
N LEU A 21 -1.76 3.20 -2.02
CA LEU A 21 -0.33 3.24 -1.76
C LEU A 21 0.47 3.55 -3.02
N VAL A 22 0.38 2.70 -4.04
CA VAL A 22 1.22 2.71 -5.24
C VAL A 22 0.53 3.36 -6.44
N GLY A 23 -0.75 3.72 -6.31
CA GLY A 23 -1.53 4.30 -7.39
C GLY A 23 -2.13 3.24 -8.31
N GLY A 24 -2.90 3.69 -9.29
CA GLY A 24 -3.58 2.80 -10.23
C GLY A 24 -4.72 3.49 -10.96
N PHE A 25 -5.60 2.69 -11.56
CA PHE A 25 -6.78 3.16 -12.26
C PHE A 25 -8.02 2.46 -11.71
N ASP A 26 -9.15 3.15 -11.69
CA ASP A 26 -10.45 2.51 -11.48
C ASP A 26 -11.04 1.95 -12.78
N SER A 27 -12.23 1.35 -12.67
CA SER A 27 -13.02 0.80 -13.77
C SER A 27 -13.35 1.83 -14.86
N GLU A 28 -13.42 3.12 -14.50
CA GLU A 28 -13.69 4.24 -15.39
C GLU A 28 -12.41 4.88 -15.95
N ARG A 29 -11.25 4.27 -15.73
CA ARG A 29 -9.91 4.77 -16.12
C ARG A 29 -9.53 6.09 -15.46
N LYS A 30 -10.12 6.43 -14.33
CA LYS A 30 -9.66 7.55 -13.53
C LYS A 30 -8.36 7.17 -12.84
N HIS A 31 -7.35 8.01 -13.02
CA HIS A 31 -6.04 7.79 -12.42
C HIS A 31 -6.00 8.21 -10.95
N TYR A 32 -5.47 7.32 -10.11
CA TYR A 32 -5.17 7.54 -8.72
C TYR A 32 -3.65 7.56 -8.55
N PRO A 33 -3.05 8.69 -8.19
CA PRO A 33 -1.61 8.76 -8.08
C PRO A 33 -1.13 8.07 -6.81
N ALA A 34 0.05 7.44 -6.87
CA ALA A 34 0.74 6.85 -5.72
C ALA A 34 0.87 7.82 -4.54
N LEU A 35 1.20 7.32 -3.36
CA LEU A 35 1.60 8.17 -2.25
C LEU A 35 2.80 9.04 -2.63
N PRO A 36 2.88 10.31 -2.18
CA PRO A 36 4.00 11.20 -2.52
C PRO A 36 5.39 10.60 -2.27
N GLN A 37 5.51 9.77 -1.24
CA GLN A 37 6.75 9.06 -0.87
C GLN A 37 7.18 8.00 -1.90
N LEU A 38 6.27 7.50 -2.73
CA LEU A 38 6.52 6.50 -3.77
C LEU A 38 6.56 7.10 -5.18
N ARG A 39 6.49 8.43 -5.30
CA ARG A 39 6.55 9.12 -6.60
C ARG A 39 7.97 9.56 -6.92
N PHE A 40 8.39 9.36 -8.16
CA PHE A 40 9.63 9.88 -8.73
C PHE A 40 10.83 9.65 -7.80
N ASP A 41 11.63 10.70 -7.57
CA ASP A 41 12.85 10.67 -6.78
C ASP A 41 12.60 10.40 -5.29
N ASN A 42 11.37 10.55 -4.78
CA ASN A 42 11.11 10.37 -3.35
C ASN A 42 11.27 8.91 -2.88
N LYS A 43 11.24 7.95 -3.81
CA LYS A 43 11.38 6.52 -3.50
C LYS A 43 12.80 6.11 -3.09
N TYR A 44 13.81 6.97 -3.26
CA TYR A 44 15.22 6.67 -2.95
C TYR A 44 15.45 6.23 -1.50
N HIS A 45 14.68 6.78 -0.56
CA HIS A 45 14.76 6.44 0.85
C HIS A 45 14.38 5.00 1.16
N LEU A 46 13.58 4.37 0.29
CA LEU A 46 13.11 3.00 0.43
C LEU A 46 13.90 2.02 -0.43
N GLN A 47 14.66 2.49 -1.42
CA GLN A 47 15.34 1.63 -2.40
C GLN A 47 16.24 0.59 -1.76
N GLY A 48 17.15 0.99 -0.87
CA GLY A 48 18.04 0.04 -0.19
C GLY A 48 17.32 -0.94 0.76
N ILE A 49 16.12 -0.58 1.24
CA ILE A 49 15.27 -1.48 2.02
C ILE A 49 14.60 -2.48 1.07
N ALA A 50 14.06 -2.00 -0.05
CA ALA A 50 13.41 -2.78 -1.09
C ALA A 50 14.35 -3.83 -1.69
N GLU A 51 15.54 -3.46 -2.15
CA GLU A 51 16.53 -4.38 -2.73
C GLU A 51 16.91 -5.51 -1.75
N ARG A 52 17.09 -5.17 -0.47
CA ARG A 52 17.39 -6.16 0.57
C ARG A 52 16.21 -7.07 0.85
N ALA A 53 14.99 -6.52 0.87
CA ALA A 53 13.78 -7.31 1.07
C ALA A 53 13.56 -8.29 -0.08
N GLU A 54 13.75 -7.85 -1.33
CA GLU A 54 13.69 -8.67 -2.55
C GLU A 54 14.72 -9.83 -2.49
N SER A 55 15.91 -9.54 -1.96
CA SER A 55 16.96 -10.55 -1.74
C SER A 55 16.69 -11.51 -0.56
N GLY A 56 15.52 -11.42 0.10
CA GLY A 56 15.12 -12.31 1.19
C GLY A 56 15.49 -11.82 2.60
N CYS A 57 15.92 -10.56 2.78
CA CYS A 57 16.19 -10.03 4.12
C CYS A 57 14.88 -9.82 4.91
N VAL A 58 14.64 -10.72 5.87
CA VAL A 58 13.44 -10.70 6.72
C VAL A 58 13.25 -9.38 7.47
N ASN A 59 14.35 -8.76 7.92
CA ASN A 59 14.29 -7.48 8.62
C ASN A 59 13.83 -6.35 7.70
N SER A 60 14.34 -6.28 6.47
CA SER A 60 13.91 -5.29 5.48
C SER A 60 12.46 -5.48 5.06
N LEU A 61 12.03 -6.73 4.86
CA LEU A 61 10.63 -7.04 4.57
C LEU A 61 9.71 -6.62 5.74
N SER A 62 10.13 -6.88 6.98
CA SER A 62 9.41 -6.43 8.18
C SER A 62 9.31 -4.90 8.28
N LEU A 63 10.38 -4.17 7.89
CA LEU A 63 10.37 -2.72 7.82
C LEU A 63 9.40 -2.19 6.75
N LEU A 64 9.38 -2.79 5.55
CA LEU A 64 8.41 -2.44 4.51
C LEU A 64 6.97 -2.68 4.96
N ARG A 65 6.69 -3.84 5.58
CA ARG A 65 5.38 -4.13 6.16
C ARG A 65 4.96 -3.04 7.15
N ARG A 66 5.85 -2.64 8.08
CA ARG A 66 5.55 -1.54 9.03
C ARG A 66 5.30 -0.21 8.32
N TRP A 67 6.07 0.10 7.29
CA TRP A 67 5.90 1.31 6.50
C TRP A 67 4.53 1.34 5.80
N VAL A 68 4.08 0.22 5.24
CA VAL A 68 2.74 0.06 4.66
C VAL A 68 1.66 0.37 5.69
N ILE A 69 1.76 -0.21 6.89
CA ILE A 69 0.79 0.02 7.98
C ILE A 69 0.71 1.51 8.29
N CYS A 70 1.85 2.14 8.57
CA CYS A 70 1.88 3.57 8.92
C CYS A 70 1.29 4.42 7.80
N SER A 71 1.63 4.13 6.54
CA SER A 71 1.17 4.89 5.38
C SER A 71 -0.36 4.81 5.22
N LEU A 72 -0.96 3.64 5.41
CA LEU A 72 -2.41 3.48 5.36
C LEU A 72 -3.12 4.18 6.54
N VAL A 73 -2.55 4.09 7.74
CA VAL A 73 -3.08 4.80 8.92
C VAL A 73 -3.05 6.32 8.70
N PHE A 74 -1.96 6.86 8.16
CA PHE A 74 -1.85 8.29 7.84
C PHE A 74 -2.75 8.72 6.68
N ALA A 75 -2.95 7.84 5.70
CA ALA A 75 -3.83 8.11 4.56
C ALA A 75 -5.30 8.28 4.98
N LYS A 76 -5.74 7.62 6.07
CA LYS A 76 -7.10 7.58 6.64
C LYS A 76 -8.19 7.01 5.73
N ASP A 77 -8.26 7.44 4.49
CA ASP A 77 -9.25 6.99 3.53
C ASP A 77 -8.81 7.07 2.05
N LEU A 78 -9.65 6.50 1.18
CA LEU A 78 -9.64 6.62 -0.27
C LEU A 78 -11.07 6.74 -0.79
N VAL A 79 -11.33 7.63 -1.76
CA VAL A 79 -12.59 7.60 -2.52
C VAL A 79 -12.35 6.91 -3.85
N PHE A 80 -12.91 5.72 -4.03
CA PHE A 80 -12.72 4.86 -5.19
C PHE A 80 -14.08 4.35 -5.68
N ASP A 81 -14.34 4.46 -6.98
CA ASP A 81 -15.57 3.99 -7.62
C ASP A 81 -16.88 4.41 -6.90
N GLY A 82 -16.98 5.70 -6.55
CA GLY A 82 -18.16 6.26 -5.85
C GLY A 82 -18.33 5.84 -4.38
N ALA A 83 -17.43 5.02 -3.84
CA ALA A 83 -17.39 4.60 -2.45
C ALA A 83 -16.21 5.24 -1.70
N LYS A 84 -16.43 5.56 -0.42
CA LYS A 84 -15.38 6.00 0.49
C LYS A 84 -14.88 4.81 1.30
N TYR A 85 -13.62 4.48 1.19
CA TYR A 85 -12.96 3.43 1.96
C TYR A 85 -12.19 4.05 3.11
N GLU A 86 -12.59 3.76 4.35
CA GLU A 86 -11.90 4.24 5.55
C GLU A 86 -11.02 3.14 6.14
N PHE A 87 -9.77 3.49 6.41
CA PHE A 87 -8.75 2.57 6.88
C PHE A 87 -8.72 2.52 8.42
N ASP A 88 -9.71 1.87 9.03
CA ASP A 88 -9.76 1.59 10.48
C ASP A 88 -8.99 0.30 10.79
N ILE A 89 -7.68 0.34 10.54
CA ILE A 89 -6.89 -0.88 10.60
C ILE A 89 -6.40 -1.13 12.02
N GLN A 90 -7.26 -1.75 12.81
CA GLN A 90 -6.90 -2.24 14.15
C GLN A 90 -6.24 -3.63 14.09
N SER A 91 -6.35 -4.33 12.95
CA SER A 91 -5.88 -5.70 12.77
C SER A 91 -5.11 -5.90 11.45
N PHE A 92 -3.84 -5.51 11.42
CA PHE A 92 -2.84 -6.18 10.57
C PHE A 92 -2.10 -7.23 11.39
N SER A 93 -2.85 -8.07 12.11
CA SER A 93 -2.29 -9.06 13.02
C SER A 93 -1.61 -10.21 12.29
N GLU A 94 -1.89 -10.40 10.99
CA GLU A 94 -1.29 -11.43 10.15
C GLU A 94 -0.28 -10.80 9.19
N PRO A 95 1.04 -11.03 9.42
CA PRO A 95 2.09 -10.52 8.54
C PRO A 95 1.93 -10.93 7.08
N SER A 96 1.36 -12.10 6.82
CA SER A 96 1.07 -12.61 5.46
C SER A 96 0.09 -11.73 4.69
N SER A 97 -0.87 -11.10 5.38
CA SER A 97 -1.84 -10.23 4.72
C SER A 97 -1.20 -8.95 4.18
N LEU A 98 -0.07 -8.52 4.76
CA LEU A 98 0.70 -7.38 4.32
C LEU A 98 1.71 -7.71 3.24
N ASP A 99 1.97 -8.99 2.96
CA ASP A 99 2.97 -9.38 1.98
C ASP A 99 2.62 -8.85 0.62
N TYR A 100 1.40 -9.06 0.16
CA TYR A 100 0.93 -8.50 -1.10
C TYR A 100 1.19 -6.99 -1.19
N LEU A 101 0.81 -6.21 -0.18
CA LEU A 101 1.02 -4.76 -0.18
C LEU A 101 2.50 -4.38 -0.12
N ALA A 102 3.32 -5.14 0.62
CA ALA A 102 4.76 -4.93 0.69
C ALA A 102 5.43 -5.24 -0.66
N TRP A 103 4.97 -6.27 -1.36
CA TRP A 103 5.40 -6.61 -2.72
C TRP A 103 5.03 -5.50 -3.71
N GLU A 104 3.80 -5.00 -3.69
CA GLU A 104 3.39 -3.88 -4.55
C GLU A 104 4.23 -2.63 -4.30
N VAL A 105 4.44 -2.27 -3.02
CA VAL A 105 5.30 -1.13 -2.66
C VAL A 105 6.74 -1.37 -3.12
N MET A 106 7.27 -2.56 -2.93
CA MET A 106 8.62 -2.91 -3.36
C MET A 106 8.76 -2.81 -4.88
N ALA A 107 7.81 -3.36 -5.64
CA ALA A 107 7.76 -3.23 -7.09
C ALA A 107 7.73 -1.76 -7.51
N GLN A 108 6.87 -0.93 -6.91
CA GLN A 108 6.79 0.50 -7.20
C GLN A 108 8.09 1.27 -6.88
N VAL A 109 8.83 0.85 -5.85
CA VAL A 109 10.11 1.47 -5.48
C VAL A 109 11.23 1.08 -6.44
N LEU A 110 11.26 -0.17 -6.89
CA LEU A 110 12.31 -0.73 -7.74
C LEU A 110 12.07 -0.54 -9.24
N ASP A 111 10.81 -0.35 -9.65
CA ASP A 111 10.44 0.00 -11.02
C ASP A 111 11.05 1.37 -11.36
N GLN A 112 11.88 1.45 -12.41
CA GLN A 112 12.73 2.62 -12.68
C GLN A 112 11.97 3.74 -13.38
#